data_AF-A0A7D5V3M4-F1
#
_entry.id   AF-A0A7D5V3M4-F1
#
_cell.length_a   1.000
_cell.length_b   1.000
_cell.length_c   1.000
_cell.angle_alpha   90.00
_cell.angle_beta   90.00
_cell.angle_gamma   90.00
#
_symmetry.space_group_name_H-M   'P 1'
#
loop_
_entity.id
_entity.type
_entity.pdbx_description
1 polymer ?
#
loop_
_entity_poly.entity_id
_entity_poly.type
_entity_poly.pdbx_seq_one_letter_code
_entity_poly.pdbx_strand_id
1 'polypeptide(L)'
;MPPFNGDSNYGSTPLAMLDEGIRMAIRNPLQRLHKQELPTWYPDIEAALIKLIQLGTKISQYSQAFDPRRKLIALADTISPFSSIYSVINTQLILNTRQSITSRVDRGNLSLVLALVDGWLRSCEEYIRKEPSVRVYSDSLAFEDTHKELITAATQHTAYRLHVPDDLLRLFDSLGLIKGLDS
;
A
#
# COMPACT_ATOMS: atom_id res chain seq x y z
N MET A 1 -18.59 -23.36 -25.90
CA MET A 1 -17.84 -23.06 -24.66
C MET A 1 -18.68 -23.59 -23.51
N PRO A 2 -18.15 -24.45 -22.62
CA PRO A 2 -18.93 -24.89 -21.48
C PRO A 2 -19.07 -23.73 -20.46
N PRO A 3 -20.12 -23.73 -19.63
CA PRO A 3 -20.32 -22.70 -18.63
C PRO A 3 -19.29 -22.87 -17.49
N PHE A 4 -18.67 -21.76 -17.09
CA PHE A 4 -17.87 -21.72 -15.87
C PHE A 4 -18.82 -21.85 -14.68
N ASN A 5 -18.88 -23.06 -14.12
CA ASN A 5 -19.44 -23.28 -12.79
C ASN A 5 -18.68 -22.37 -11.81
N GLY A 6 -19.43 -21.52 -11.13
CA GLY A 6 -18.91 -20.68 -10.06
C GLY A 6 -18.48 -21.56 -8.90
N ASP A 7 -17.16 -21.65 -8.70
CA ASP A 7 -16.60 -22.07 -7.43
C ASP A 7 -16.94 -21.00 -6.38
N SER A 8 -17.95 -21.30 -5.57
CA SER A 8 -18.50 -20.47 -4.51
C SER A 8 -17.58 -20.34 -3.28
N ASN A 9 -16.27 -20.57 -3.42
CA ASN A 9 -15.27 -20.45 -2.36
C ASN A 9 -14.14 -19.44 -2.68
N TYR A 10 -14.24 -18.70 -3.79
CA TYR A 10 -13.36 -17.56 -4.05
C TYR A 10 -13.85 -16.32 -3.30
N GLY A 11 -13.47 -16.18 -2.03
CA GLY A 11 -13.57 -14.89 -1.35
C GLY A 11 -14.09 -14.97 0.06
N SER A 12 -13.18 -15.08 1.01
CA SER A 12 -13.48 -14.70 2.39
C SER A 12 -12.23 -14.35 3.17
N THR A 13 -11.28 -13.63 2.57
CA THR A 13 -10.54 -12.68 3.39
C THR A 13 -11.50 -11.51 3.59
N PRO A 14 -12.05 -11.28 4.80
CA PRO A 14 -12.91 -10.14 5.02
C PRO A 14 -12.14 -8.89 4.60
N LEU A 15 -12.72 -8.05 3.75
CA LEU A 15 -12.04 -6.85 3.23
C LEU A 15 -11.48 -5.96 4.36
N ALA A 16 -12.13 -5.94 5.53
CA ALA A 16 -11.64 -5.26 6.72
C ALA A 16 -10.31 -5.85 7.27
N MET A 17 -10.07 -7.16 7.14
CA MET A 17 -8.79 -7.79 7.50
C MET A 17 -7.69 -7.44 6.49
N LEU A 18 -8.08 -7.07 5.27
CA LEU A 18 -7.16 -6.67 4.22
C LEU A 18 -6.68 -5.22 4.39
N ASP A 19 -7.57 -4.31 4.79
CA ASP A 19 -7.20 -2.93 5.11
C ASP A 19 -6.14 -2.90 6.22
N GLU A 20 -6.33 -3.67 7.30
CA GLU A 20 -5.34 -3.82 8.37
C GLU A 20 -4.04 -4.46 7.87
N GLY A 21 -4.15 -5.51 7.05
CA GLY A 21 -3.00 -6.19 6.47
C GLY A 21 -2.12 -5.25 5.65
N ILE A 22 -2.72 -4.41 4.80
CA ILE A 22 -2.02 -3.41 3.98
C ILE A 22 -1.33 -2.39 4.88
N ARG A 23 -2.04 -1.84 5.87
CA ARG A 23 -1.48 -0.86 6.81
C ARG A 23 -0.28 -1.43 7.56
N MET A 24 -0.40 -2.64 8.09
CA MET A 24 0.68 -3.30 8.80
C MET A 24 1.85 -3.68 7.89
N ALA A 25 1.59 -4.00 6.62
CA ALA A 25 2.63 -4.26 5.62
C ALA A 25 3.45 -3.01 5.26
N ILE A 26 2.88 -1.81 5.41
CA ILE A 26 3.60 -0.53 5.26
C ILE A 26 4.28 -0.12 6.58
N ARG A 27 3.53 -0.14 7.69
CA ARG A 27 3.95 0.34 9.00
C ARG A 27 5.10 -0.48 9.59
N ASN A 28 5.02 -1.80 9.51
CA ASN A 28 5.99 -2.68 10.18
C ASN A 28 7.41 -2.55 9.61
N PRO A 29 7.64 -2.60 8.29
CA PRO A 29 8.95 -2.33 7.72
C PRO A 29 9.44 -0.92 8.05
N LEU A 30 8.56 0.09 7.98
CA LEU A 30 8.91 1.47 8.28
C LEU A 30 9.41 1.63 9.73
N GLN A 31 8.67 1.08 10.68
CA GLN A 31 9.03 1.09 12.10
C GLN A 31 10.38 0.40 12.34
N ARG A 32 10.64 -0.74 11.69
CA ARG A 32 11.94 -1.44 11.81
C ARG A 32 13.10 -0.66 11.20
N LEU A 33 12.89 0.01 10.06
CA LEU A 33 13.90 0.87 9.45
C LEU A 33 14.24 2.09 10.31
N HIS A 34 13.30 2.56 11.14
CA HIS A 34 13.47 3.68 12.06
C HIS A 34 13.73 3.26 13.52
N LYS A 35 14.50 2.18 13.73
CA LYS A 35 14.92 1.73 15.07
C LYS A 35 13.75 1.46 16.03
N GLN A 36 12.64 0.95 15.50
CA GLN A 36 11.40 0.62 16.21
C GLN A 36 10.51 1.81 16.61
N GLU A 37 10.85 3.03 16.20
CA GLU A 37 9.96 4.18 16.25
C GLU A 37 9.41 4.48 14.86
N LEU A 38 8.24 5.08 14.79
CA LEU A 38 7.74 5.61 13.52
C LEU A 38 8.31 7.00 13.31
N PRO A 39 8.62 7.40 12.06
CA PRO A 39 8.98 8.78 11.77
C PRO A 39 7.89 9.74 12.28
N THR A 40 8.29 10.90 12.79
CA THR A 40 7.36 11.91 13.34
C THR A 40 6.34 12.39 12.32
N TRP A 41 6.66 12.31 11.03
CA TRP A 41 5.82 12.67 9.90
C TRP A 41 4.81 11.57 9.51
N TYR A 42 5.03 10.32 9.93
CA TYR A 42 4.24 9.19 9.47
C TYR A 42 2.76 9.27 9.86
N PRO A 43 2.36 9.71 11.07
CA PRO A 43 0.94 9.80 11.43
C PRO A 43 0.10 10.64 10.45
N ASP A 44 0.66 11.74 9.94
CA ASP A 44 -0.04 12.62 8.99
C ASP A 44 -0.26 11.91 7.64
N ILE A 45 0.75 11.16 7.18
CA ILE A 45 0.70 10.37 5.94
C ILE A 45 -0.20 9.15 6.12
N GLU A 46 -0.13 8.47 7.27
CA GLU A 46 -0.93 7.29 7.62
C GLU A 46 -2.42 7.62 7.59
N ALA A 47 -2.84 8.80 8.05
CA ALA A 47 -4.23 9.24 8.01
C ALA A 47 -4.77 9.32 6.57
N ALA A 48 -4.01 9.90 5.64
CA ALA A 48 -4.40 9.98 4.23
C ALA A 48 -4.37 8.60 3.54
N LEU A 49 -3.37 7.77 3.85
CA LEU A 49 -3.29 6.40 3.35
C LEU A 49 -4.50 5.55 3.80
N ILE A 50 -4.93 5.68 5.06
CA ILE A 50 -6.13 4.99 5.58
C ILE A 50 -7.35 5.33 4.72
N LYS A 51 -7.56 6.62 4.43
CA LYS A 51 -8.69 7.07 3.59
C LYS A 51 -8.61 6.49 2.17
N LEU A 52 -7.43 6.53 1.54
CA LEU A 52 -7.24 5.95 0.20
C LEU A 52 -7.52 4.44 0.18
N ILE A 53 -7.02 3.70 1.16
CA ILE A 53 -7.27 2.26 1.29
C ILE A 53 -8.76 1.99 1.45
N GLN A 54 -9.46 2.72 2.34
CA GLN A 54 -10.89 2.56 2.55
C GLN A 54 -11.70 2.85 1.27
N LEU A 55 -11.34 3.90 0.53
CA LEU A 55 -11.97 4.24 -0.75
C LEU A 55 -11.72 3.17 -1.82
N GLY A 56 -10.47 2.69 -1.94
CA GLY A 56 -10.12 1.60 -2.86
C GLY A 56 -10.87 0.31 -2.54
N THR A 57 -10.99 -0.03 -1.25
CA THR A 57 -11.72 -1.20 -0.77
C THR A 57 -13.21 -1.08 -1.08
N LYS A 58 -13.81 0.10 -0.86
CA LYS A 58 -15.18 0.40 -1.25
C LYS A 58 -15.40 0.21 -2.75
N ILE A 59 -14.51 0.72 -3.61
CA ILE A 59 -14.63 0.56 -5.07
C ILE A 59 -14.50 -0.90 -5.48
N SER A 60 -13.60 -1.66 -4.85
CA SER A 60 -13.37 -3.07 -5.17
C SER A 60 -14.59 -3.96 -4.85
N GLN A 61 -15.56 -3.47 -4.07
CA GLN A 61 -16.84 -4.14 -3.82
C GLN A 61 -17.81 -4.04 -4.98
N TYR A 62 -17.68 -3.06 -5.87
CA TYR A 62 -18.51 -2.99 -7.08
C TYR A 62 -18.30 -4.23 -7.94
N SER A 63 -19.39 -4.89 -8.35
CA SER A 63 -19.34 -6.14 -9.12
C SER A 63 -18.61 -6.00 -10.46
N GLN A 64 -18.63 -4.79 -11.04
CA GLN A 64 -18.02 -4.46 -12.32
C GLN A 64 -16.55 -4.03 -12.19
N ALA A 65 -16.05 -3.78 -10.97
CA ALA A 65 -14.67 -3.39 -10.70
C ALA A 65 -13.72 -4.62 -10.72
N PHE A 66 -13.70 -5.34 -11.85
CA PHE A 66 -12.94 -6.59 -11.99
C PHE A 66 -11.43 -6.40 -11.79
N ASP A 67 -10.82 -5.39 -12.45
CA ASP A 67 -9.38 -5.16 -12.34
C ASP A 67 -8.96 -4.66 -10.94
N PRO A 68 -9.65 -3.69 -10.32
CA PRO A 68 -9.45 -3.34 -8.91
C PRO A 68 -9.49 -4.55 -7.98
N ARG A 69 -10.52 -5.40 -8.10
CA ARG A 69 -10.67 -6.59 -7.24
C ARG A 69 -9.55 -7.59 -7.45
N ARG A 70 -9.16 -7.86 -8.70
CA ARG A 70 -8.05 -8.77 -9.02
C ARG A 70 -6.73 -8.29 -8.41
N LYS A 71 -6.44 -6.99 -8.51
CA LYS A 71 -5.22 -6.39 -7.93
C LYS A 71 -5.25 -6.38 -6.40
N LEU A 72 -6.42 -6.18 -5.80
CA LEU A 72 -6.60 -6.27 -4.35
C LEU A 72 -6.31 -7.67 -3.82
N ILE A 73 -6.75 -8.71 -4.53
CA ILE A 73 -6.44 -10.11 -4.20
C ILE A 73 -4.92 -10.38 -4.34
N ALA A 74 -4.30 -9.94 -5.45
CA ALA A 74 -2.87 -10.10 -5.65
C ALA A 74 -2.02 -9.41 -4.56
N LEU A 75 -2.47 -8.24 -4.08
CA LEU A 75 -1.88 -7.55 -2.95
C LEU A 75 -1.99 -8.38 -1.65
N ALA A 76 -3.16 -8.96 -1.38
CA ALA A 76 -3.38 -9.87 -0.25
C ALA A 76 -2.41 -11.05 -0.25
N ASP A 77 -2.28 -11.70 -1.41
CA ASP A 77 -1.42 -12.87 -1.60
C ASP A 77 0.07 -12.52 -1.42
N THR A 78 0.45 -11.28 -1.70
CA THR A 78 1.83 -10.81 -1.58
C THR A 78 2.22 -10.46 -0.13
N ILE A 79 1.28 -9.99 0.69
CA ILE A 79 1.56 -9.60 2.09
C ILE A 79 1.87 -10.83 2.96
N SER A 80 1.19 -11.95 2.73
CA SER A 80 1.31 -13.21 3.49
C SER A 80 2.74 -13.80 3.58
N PRO A 81 3.48 -14.00 2.46
CA PRO A 81 4.77 -14.70 2.46
C PRO A 81 5.91 -13.99 3.22
N PHE A 82 5.82 -12.67 3.45
CA PHE A 82 6.88 -11.95 4.16
C PHE A 82 7.08 -12.43 5.60
N SER A 83 6.01 -12.88 6.26
CA SER A 83 6.07 -13.47 7.61
C SER A 83 7.06 -14.66 7.70
N SER A 84 7.05 -15.52 6.67
CA SER A 84 7.94 -16.69 6.59
C SER A 84 9.39 -16.27 6.35
N ILE A 85 9.62 -15.25 5.53
CA ILE A 85 10.96 -14.70 5.26
C ILE A 85 11.57 -14.15 6.57
N TYR A 86 10.82 -13.36 7.34
CA TYR A 86 11.31 -12.84 8.63
C TYR A 86 11.58 -13.95 9.64
N SER A 87 10.79 -15.03 9.66
CA SER A 87 11.02 -16.19 10.52
C SER A 87 12.39 -16.83 10.24
N VAL A 88 12.72 -17.07 8.96
CA VAL A 88 14.01 -17.61 8.55
C VAL A 88 15.16 -16.68 8.93
N ILE A 89 15.01 -15.37 8.67
CA ILE A 89 16.02 -14.37 9.02
C ILE A 89 16.32 -14.38 10.53
N ASN A 90 15.27 -14.41 11.36
CA ASN A 90 15.40 -14.32 12.80
C ASN A 90 15.94 -15.62 13.44
N THR A 91 15.67 -16.78 12.84
CA THR A 91 16.04 -18.08 13.42
C THR A 91 17.38 -18.60 12.89
N GLN A 92 17.71 -18.35 11.63
CA GLN A 92 18.85 -18.99 10.95
C GLN A 92 20.09 -18.10 10.83
N LEU A 93 19.97 -16.78 11.02
CA LEU A 93 21.09 -15.84 10.81
C LEU A 93 21.68 -15.32 12.11
N ILE A 94 23.01 -15.20 12.13
CA ILE A 94 23.77 -14.54 13.20
C ILE A 94 23.47 -13.04 13.24
N LEU A 95 23.67 -12.40 14.39
CA LEU A 95 23.15 -11.05 14.71
C LEU A 95 23.46 -9.97 13.64
N ASN A 96 24.73 -9.81 13.25
CA ASN A 96 25.12 -8.76 12.30
C ASN A 96 24.54 -9.02 10.89
N THR A 97 24.59 -10.27 10.43
CA THR A 97 24.01 -10.69 9.15
C THR A 97 22.50 -10.53 9.15
N ARG A 98 21.85 -10.87 10.28
CA ARG A 98 20.42 -10.71 10.50
C ARG A 98 20.01 -9.25 10.35
N GLN A 99 20.67 -8.32 11.03
CA GLN A 99 20.34 -6.89 10.95
C GLN A 99 20.48 -6.34 9.53
N SER A 100 21.58 -6.69 8.84
CA SER A 100 21.81 -6.25 7.46
C SER A 100 20.75 -6.79 6.49
N ILE A 101 20.43 -8.09 6.58
CA ILE A 101 19.43 -8.73 5.72
C ILE A 101 18.02 -8.23 6.04
N THR A 102 17.65 -8.10 7.32
CA THR A 102 16.35 -7.55 7.73
C THR A 102 16.15 -6.16 7.14
N SER A 103 17.14 -5.26 7.20
CA SER A 103 17.02 -3.92 6.64
C SER A 103 16.79 -3.93 5.12
N ARG A 104 17.50 -4.79 4.37
CA ARG A 104 17.30 -4.93 2.91
C ARG A 104 15.93 -5.49 2.57
N VAL A 105 15.48 -6.50 3.32
CA VAL A 105 14.16 -7.10 3.16
C VAL A 105 13.06 -6.12 3.52
N ASP A 106 13.22 -5.31 4.56
CA ASP A 106 12.27 -4.27 4.93
C ASP A 106 12.12 -3.22 3.82
N ARG A 107 13.22 -2.73 3.24
CA ARG A 107 13.16 -1.81 2.09
C ARG A 107 12.50 -2.43 0.86
N GLY A 108 12.88 -3.67 0.53
CA GLY A 108 12.29 -4.41 -0.60
C GLY A 108 10.80 -4.66 -0.42
N ASN A 109 10.40 -5.11 0.77
CA ASN A 109 9.00 -5.33 1.14
C ASN A 109 8.20 -4.02 1.07
N LEU A 110 8.69 -2.95 1.71
CA LEU A 110 8.05 -1.64 1.68
C LEU A 110 7.87 -1.14 0.23
N SER A 111 8.91 -1.26 -0.59
CA SER A 111 8.85 -0.85 -2.00
C SER A 111 7.82 -1.63 -2.79
N LEU A 112 7.79 -2.96 -2.63
CA LEU A 112 6.84 -3.84 -3.30
C LEU A 112 5.40 -3.52 -2.88
N VAL A 113 5.14 -3.40 -1.58
CA VAL A 113 3.82 -3.11 -1.04
C VAL A 113 3.33 -1.75 -1.52
N LEU A 114 4.16 -0.70 -1.46
CA LEU A 114 3.78 0.63 -1.94
C LEU A 114 3.44 0.62 -3.44
N ALA A 115 4.25 -0.06 -4.26
CA ALA A 115 3.99 -0.16 -5.70
C ALA A 115 2.69 -0.94 -6.02
N LEU A 116 2.40 -2.00 -5.26
CA LEU A 116 1.17 -2.79 -5.43
C LEU A 116 -0.07 -2.01 -4.98
N VAL A 117 0.02 -1.30 -3.85
CA VAL A 117 -1.06 -0.43 -3.37
C VAL A 117 -1.33 0.68 -4.38
N ASP A 118 -0.28 1.36 -4.88
CA ASP A 118 -0.40 2.40 -5.89
C ASP A 118 -1.07 1.87 -7.17
N GLY A 119 -0.61 0.73 -7.69
CA GLY A 119 -1.18 0.10 -8.87
C GLY A 119 -2.65 -0.31 -8.69
N TRP A 120 -3.02 -0.77 -7.49
CA TRP A 120 -4.42 -1.05 -7.15
C TRP A 120 -5.27 0.22 -7.11
N LEU A 121 -4.83 1.26 -6.39
CA LEU A 121 -5.54 2.54 -6.27
C LEU A 121 -5.75 3.20 -7.64
N ARG A 122 -4.73 3.22 -8.51
CA ARG A 122 -4.88 3.71 -9.90
C ARG A 122 -5.94 2.96 -10.69
N SER A 123 -6.10 1.66 -10.43
CA SER A 123 -7.12 0.85 -11.11
C SER A 123 -8.52 1.19 -10.62
N CYS A 124 -8.65 1.52 -9.33
CA CYS A 124 -9.88 2.06 -8.76
C CYS A 124 -10.22 3.40 -9.40
N GLU A 125 -9.25 4.31 -9.53
CA GLU A 125 -9.42 5.61 -10.21
C GLU A 125 -9.80 5.47 -11.69
N GLU A 126 -9.18 4.53 -12.40
CA GLU A 126 -9.55 4.25 -13.78
C GLU A 126 -10.97 3.72 -13.91
N TYR A 127 -11.39 2.84 -13.00
CA TYR A 127 -12.75 2.31 -12.98
C TYR A 127 -13.76 3.44 -12.76
N ILE A 128 -13.55 4.28 -11.74
CA ILE A 128 -14.49 5.38 -11.44
C ILE A 128 -14.55 6.42 -12.55
N ARG A 129 -13.43 6.69 -13.24
CA ARG A 129 -13.40 7.62 -14.38
C ARG A 129 -14.17 7.08 -15.60
N LYS A 130 -14.20 5.75 -15.78
CA LYS A 130 -14.87 5.09 -16.91
C LYS A 130 -16.37 4.90 -16.68
N GLU A 131 -16.84 4.96 -15.43
CA GLU A 131 -18.23 4.64 -15.08
C GLU A 131 -19.05 5.93 -14.78
N PRO A 132 -19.99 6.32 -15.65
CA PRO A 132 -20.66 7.63 -15.59
C PRO A 132 -21.80 7.71 -14.55
N SER A 133 -21.91 6.74 -13.63
CA SER A 133 -23.02 6.69 -12.67
C SER A 133 -22.85 7.70 -11.53
N VAL A 134 -23.95 8.27 -11.02
CA VAL A 134 -23.94 9.27 -9.93
C VAL A 134 -23.26 8.73 -8.66
N ARG A 135 -23.37 7.42 -8.38
CA ARG A 135 -22.68 6.78 -7.24
C ARG A 135 -21.15 6.85 -7.35
N VAL A 136 -20.65 6.85 -8.57
CA VAL A 136 -19.21 6.83 -8.87
C VAL A 136 -18.62 8.24 -8.88
N TYR A 137 -19.42 9.26 -9.24
CA TYR A 137 -18.99 10.67 -9.22
C TYR A 137 -18.55 11.14 -7.82
N SER A 138 -19.30 10.76 -6.76
CA SER A 138 -18.90 11.07 -5.38
C SER A 138 -17.61 10.37 -4.97
N ASP A 139 -17.36 9.17 -5.49
CA ASP A 139 -16.13 8.43 -5.20
C ASP A 139 -14.92 9.05 -5.93
N SER A 140 -15.12 9.60 -7.14
CA SER A 140 -14.08 10.34 -7.89
C SER A 140 -13.60 11.57 -7.14
N LEU A 141 -14.52 12.42 -6.67
CA LEU A 141 -14.17 13.61 -5.89
C LEU A 141 -13.45 13.23 -4.60
N ALA A 142 -13.91 12.18 -3.91
CA ALA A 142 -13.27 11.69 -2.69
C ALA A 142 -11.83 11.20 -2.94
N PHE A 143 -11.55 10.55 -4.07
CA PHE A 143 -10.19 10.16 -4.46
C PHE A 143 -9.29 11.37 -4.68
N GLU A 144 -9.76 12.35 -5.46
CA GLU A 144 -9.00 13.58 -5.74
C GLU A 144 -8.68 14.36 -4.46
N ASP A 145 -9.66 14.52 -3.58
CA ASP A 145 -9.48 15.26 -2.33
C ASP A 145 -8.52 14.53 -1.39
N THR A 146 -8.61 13.20 -1.30
CA THR A 146 -7.69 12.42 -0.46
C THR A 146 -6.25 12.44 -1.00
N HIS A 147 -6.06 12.43 -2.32
CA HIS A 147 -4.72 12.63 -2.92
C HIS A 147 -4.13 14.00 -2.61
N LYS A 148 -4.94 15.06 -2.65
CA LYS A 148 -4.50 16.41 -2.23
C LYS A 148 -4.11 16.44 -0.76
N GLU A 149 -4.86 15.76 0.11
CA GLU A 149 -4.51 15.63 1.53
C GLU A 149 -3.16 14.93 1.71
N LEU A 150 -2.94 13.81 1.01
CA LEU A 150 -1.67 13.07 1.05
C LEU A 150 -0.49 13.94 0.61
N ILE A 151 -0.63 14.63 -0.53
CA ILE A 151 0.39 15.54 -1.06
C ILE A 151 0.67 16.67 -0.07
N THR A 152 -0.38 17.27 0.51
CA THR A 152 -0.25 18.35 1.48
C THR A 152 0.49 17.87 2.74
N ALA A 153 0.13 16.71 3.27
CA ALA A 153 0.80 16.10 4.42
C ALA A 153 2.27 15.85 4.11
N ALA A 154 2.59 15.24 2.97
CA ALA A 154 3.98 14.94 2.60
C ALA A 154 4.82 16.20 2.34
N THR A 155 4.25 17.23 1.71
CA THR A 155 4.96 18.49 1.41
C THR A 155 5.52 19.15 2.67
N GLN A 156 4.84 19.02 3.81
CA GLN A 156 5.30 19.58 5.09
C GLN A 156 6.61 18.96 5.57
N HIS A 157 6.95 17.77 5.09
CA HIS A 157 8.06 16.94 5.57
C HIS A 157 9.19 16.78 4.55
N THR A 158 9.02 17.28 3.33
CA THR A 158 10.06 17.27 2.28
C THR A 158 10.89 18.55 2.30
N ALA A 159 12.22 18.43 2.35
CA ALA A 159 13.17 19.54 2.48
C ALA A 159 13.13 20.56 1.32
N TYR A 160 12.52 20.20 0.20
CA TYR A 160 12.32 21.06 -0.94
C TYR A 160 10.83 21.13 -1.24
N ARG A 161 10.31 22.33 -1.53
CA ARG A 161 9.00 22.55 -2.18
C ARG A 161 8.98 22.02 -3.63
N LEU A 162 9.65 20.90 -3.87
CA LEU A 162 9.63 20.17 -5.12
C LEU A 162 8.28 19.45 -5.21
N HIS A 163 7.84 19.27 -6.44
CA HIS A 163 6.62 18.54 -6.78
C HIS A 163 6.62 17.18 -6.04
N VAL A 164 5.67 17.03 -5.12
CA VAL A 164 5.43 15.76 -4.44
C VAL A 164 4.97 14.74 -5.49
N PRO A 165 5.63 13.59 -5.62
CA PRO A 165 5.26 12.60 -6.61
C PRO A 165 3.83 12.10 -6.38
N ASP A 166 3.08 11.93 -7.48
CA ASP A 166 1.74 11.32 -7.47
C ASP A 166 1.77 9.80 -7.21
N ASP A 167 2.95 9.19 -7.07
CA ASP A 167 3.11 7.77 -6.80
C ASP A 167 3.68 7.49 -5.41
N LEU A 168 3.04 6.57 -4.68
CA LEU A 168 3.38 6.26 -3.28
C LEU A 168 4.83 5.80 -3.11
N LEU A 169 5.38 5.13 -4.12
CA LEU A 169 6.76 4.65 -4.08
C LEU A 169 7.75 5.83 -4.07
N ARG A 170 7.66 6.76 -5.03
CA ARG A 170 8.53 7.94 -5.08
C ARG A 170 8.29 8.90 -3.94
N LEU A 171 7.06 8.95 -3.40
CA LEU A 171 6.75 9.70 -2.19
C LEU A 171 7.63 9.23 -1.02
N PHE A 172 7.60 7.93 -0.74
CA PHE A 172 8.41 7.34 0.35
C PHE A 172 9.91 7.35 0.03
N ASP A 173 10.32 7.26 -1.23
CA ASP A 173 11.72 7.45 -1.63
C ASP A 173 12.20 8.87 -1.32
N SER A 174 11.37 9.88 -1.59
CA SER A 174 11.67 11.30 -1.33
C SER A 174 11.71 11.63 0.16
N LEU A 175 11.07 10.81 1.00
CA LEU A 175 11.16 10.85 2.47
C LEU A 175 12.39 10.09 3.01
N GLY A 176 13.26 9.58 2.13
CA GLY A 176 14.55 8.98 2.47
C GLY A 176 14.50 7.51 2.90
N LEU A 177 13.47 6.76 2.51
CA LEU A 177 13.23 5.40 3.01
C LEU A 177 13.65 4.27 2.07
N ILE A 178 13.62 4.52 0.76
CA ILE A 178 13.74 3.46 -0.26
C ILE A 178 15.16 3.36 -0.79
N LYS A 179 15.74 4.47 -1.24
CA LYS A 179 17.19 4.57 -1.39
C LYS A 179 17.81 4.50 0.00
N GLY A 180 18.51 3.40 0.29
CA GLY A 180 19.39 3.38 1.45
C GLY A 180 20.31 4.59 1.36
N LEU A 181 20.57 5.25 2.49
CA LEU A 181 21.69 6.19 2.56
C LEU A 181 22.90 5.45 1.99
N ASP A 182 23.31 5.82 0.79
CA ASP A 182 24.56 5.35 0.24
C ASP A 182 25.61 5.70 1.28
N SER A 183 26.36 4.66 1.64
CA SER A 183 27.38 4.69 2.68
C SER A 183 28.50 5.67 2.34
#